data_AF-A0A1S8KMZ1-F1
#
_entry.id   AF-A0A1S8KMZ1-F1
#
_cell.length_a   1.000
_cell.length_b   1.000
_cell.length_c   1.000
_cell.angle_alpha   90.00
_cell.angle_beta   90.00
_cell.angle_gamma   90.00
#
_symmetry.space_group_name_H-M   'P 1'
#
loop_
_entity.id
_entity.type
_entity.pdbx_description
1 polymer ?
#
loop_
_entity_poly.entity_id
_entity_poly.type
_entity_poly.pdbx_seq_one_letter_code
_entity_poly.pdbx_strand_id
1 'polypeptide(L)' 'MNKVNNESLDINNNSIEQLKQLFPEIVSEGNKIDFNKLKCVLSDQLDDKQERYQFTWNGKRDAIKISNTPRLLHLNL' A
#
# COMPACT_ATOMS: atom_id res chain seq x y z
N MET A 1 29.63 14.06 -11.90
CA MET A 1 28.26 14.41 -11.49
C MET A 1 27.54 13.11 -11.18
N ASN A 2 27.18 12.89 -9.91
CA ASN A 2 26.59 11.64 -9.45
C ASN A 2 25.21 11.46 -10.08
N LYS A 3 25.07 10.39 -10.87
CA LYS A 3 23.82 9.94 -11.45
C LYS A 3 22.95 9.45 -10.30
N VAL A 4 22.06 10.29 -9.81
CA VAL A 4 21.08 9.90 -8.80
C VAL A 4 20.17 8.91 -9.50
N ASN A 5 20.41 7.62 -9.29
CA ASN A 5 19.52 6.59 -9.81
C ASN A 5 18.17 6.81 -9.13
N ASN A 6 17.21 7.29 -9.90
CA ASN A 6 15.80 7.27 -9.56
C ASN A 6 15.34 5.81 -9.63
N GLU A 7 15.93 4.97 -8.79
CA GLU A 7 15.32 3.70 -8.45
C GLU A 7 14.06 4.12 -7.73
N SER A 8 12.95 4.01 -8.45
CA SER A 8 11.62 3.85 -7.88
C SER A 8 11.72 2.66 -6.92
N LEU A 9 12.33 2.88 -5.75
CA LEU A 9 12.35 1.99 -4.61
C LEU A 9 10.90 1.60 -4.47
N ASP A 10 10.62 0.35 -4.79
CA ASP A 10 9.27 -0.17 -4.87
C ASP A 10 8.67 0.01 -3.48
N ILE A 11 7.97 1.14 -3.29
CA ILE A 11 7.57 1.66 -1.96
C ILE A 11 6.74 0.59 -1.26
N ASN A 12 6.03 -0.22 -2.07
CA ASN A 12 5.31 -1.40 -1.62
C ASN A 12 6.24 -2.46 -1.04
N ASN A 13 7.33 -2.82 -1.71
CA ASN A 13 8.29 -3.80 -1.17
C ASN A 13 8.94 -3.29 0.12
N ASN A 14 9.34 -2.00 0.17
CA ASN A 14 9.90 -1.43 1.39
C ASN A 14 8.88 -1.45 2.54
N SER A 15 7.62 -1.09 2.26
CA SER A 15 6.53 -1.15 3.24
C SER A 15 6.27 -2.58 3.72
N ILE A 16 6.32 -3.58 2.81
CA ILE A 16 6.16 -5.00 3.15
C ILE A 16 7.33 -5.46 4.03
N GLU A 17 8.56 -5.04 3.74
CA GLU A 17 9.72 -5.36 4.59
C GLU A 17 9.61 -4.74 5.98
N GLN A 18 9.17 -3.49 6.09
CA GLN A 18 8.91 -2.84 7.38
C GLN A 18 7.80 -3.55 8.16
N LEU A 19 6.70 -3.93 7.49
CA LEU A 19 5.63 -4.71 8.09
C LEU A 19 6.10 -6.09 8.55
N LYS A 20 6.99 -6.73 7.80
CA LYS A 20 7.61 -8.01 8.18
C LYS A 20 8.51 -7.88 9.40
N GLN A 21 9.20 -6.74 9.58
CA GLN A 21 10.00 -6.47 10.77
C GLN A 21 9.15 -6.24 12.01
N LEU A 22 8.01 -5.55 11.85
CA LEU A 22 7.13 -5.22 12.97
C LEU A 22 6.22 -6.39 13.38
N PHE A 23 5.69 -7.12 12.39
CA PHE A 23 4.69 -8.17 12.59
C PHE A 23 4.98 -9.37 11.68
N PRO A 24 6.03 -10.17 11.96
CA PRO A 24 6.40 -11.28 11.09
C PRO A 24 5.28 -12.30 10.89
N GLU A 25 4.37 -12.45 11.86
CA GLU A 25 3.23 -13.36 11.82
C GLU A 25 2.18 -13.05 10.74
N ILE A 26 2.11 -11.79 10.25
CA ILE A 26 1.13 -11.39 9.22
C ILE A 26 1.59 -11.74 7.81
N VAL A 27 2.87 -12.09 7.61
CA VAL A 27 3.43 -12.39 6.29
C VAL A 27 3.45 -13.91 6.10
N SER A 28 2.80 -14.38 5.02
CA SER A 28 2.73 -15.81 4.67
C SER A 28 3.88 -16.22 3.73
N GLU A 29 4.09 -17.54 3.57
CA GLU A 29 5.04 -18.07 2.58
C GLU A 29 4.74 -17.50 1.19
N GLY A 30 5.75 -16.88 0.56
CA GLY A 30 5.62 -16.16 -0.71
C GLY A 30 5.48 -14.63 -0.59
N ASN A 31 5.81 -14.04 0.56
CA ASN A 31 5.86 -12.58 0.77
C ASN A 31 4.50 -11.88 0.58
N LYS A 32 3.41 -12.62 0.81
CA LYS A 32 2.03 -12.09 0.75
C LYS A 32 1.56 -11.74 2.16
N ILE A 33 0.87 -10.60 2.27
CA ILE A 33 0.27 -10.16 3.53
C ILE A 33 -1.05 -10.91 3.75
N ASP A 34 -1.16 -11.60 4.89
CA ASP A 34 -2.42 -12.15 5.38
C ASP A 34 -3.21 -11.04 6.08
N PHE A 35 -4.23 -10.54 5.40
CA PHE A 35 -5.07 -9.46 5.90
C PHE A 35 -5.93 -9.88 7.10
N ASN A 36 -6.20 -11.17 7.31
CA ASN A 36 -6.94 -11.61 8.49
C ASN A 36 -6.07 -11.50 9.73
N LYS A 37 -4.81 -11.92 9.65
CA LYS A 37 -3.84 -11.76 10.73
C LYS A 37 -3.49 -10.30 10.97
N LEU A 38 -3.29 -9.52 9.91
CA LEU A 38 -3.06 -8.07 10.02
C LEU A 38 -4.21 -7.37 10.75
N LYS A 39 -5.46 -7.70 10.41
CA LYS A 39 -6.64 -7.17 11.11
C LYS A 39 -6.67 -7.56 12.59
N CYS A 40 -6.34 -8.81 12.90
CA CYS A 40 -6.29 -9.30 14.28
C CYS A 40 -5.22 -8.59 15.12
N VAL A 41 -4.04 -8.33 14.54
CA VAL A 41 -2.94 -7.64 15.22
C VAL A 41 -3.24 -6.14 15.40
N LEU A 42 -3.89 -5.52 14.42
CA LEU A 42 -4.21 -4.08 14.47
C LEU A 42 -5.50 -3.76 15.23
N SER A 43 -6.33 -4.74 15.61
CA SER A 43 -7.61 -4.49 16.28
C SER A 43 -8.02 -5.66 17.18
N ASP A 44 -8.07 -5.40 18.49
CA ASP A 44 -8.64 -6.30 19.50
C ASP A 44 -10.17 -6.45 19.36
N GLN A 45 -10.83 -5.44 18.79
CA GLN A 45 -12.26 -5.45 18.47
C GLN A 45 -12.43 -4.91 17.06
N LEU A 46 -12.63 -5.80 16.10
CA LEU A 46 -13.13 -5.40 14.79
C LEU A 46 -14.59 -4.98 14.99
N ASP A 47 -14.83 -3.67 15.05
CA ASP A 47 -16.18 -3.13 15.00
C ASP A 47 -16.73 -3.45 13.60
N ASP A 48 -17.46 -4.55 13.50
CA ASP A 48 -18.07 -5.06 12.27
C ASP A 48 -19.27 -4.20 11.84
N LYS A 49 -19.51 -3.11 12.56
CA LYS A 49 -20.51 -2.10 12.21
C LYS A 49 -20.12 -1.43 10.92
N GLN A 50 -20.81 -1.86 9.88
CA GLN A 50 -20.79 -1.32 8.54
C GLN A 50 -21.41 0.10 8.48
N GLU A 51 -21.02 1.00 9.38
CA GLU A 51 -21.47 2.41 9.41
C GLU A 51 -20.63 3.32 8.50
N ARG A 52 -19.75 2.77 7.66
CA ARG A 52 -19.07 3.54 6.61
C ARG A 52 -19.91 3.56 5.34
N TYR A 53 -20.74 4.58 5.20
CA TYR A 53 -21.32 4.94 3.91
C TYR A 53 -20.18 5.26 2.93
N GLN A 54 -19.94 4.37 1.97
CA GLN A 54 -18.91 4.56 0.97
C GLN A 54 -19.54 4.93 -0.37
N PHE A 55 -19.33 6.18 -0.80
CA PHE A 55 -19.68 6.58 -2.15
C PHE A 55 -18.84 5.78 -3.16
N THR A 56 -19.50 4.95 -3.96
CA THR A 56 -18.88 4.02 -4.91
C THR A 56 -19.34 4.37 -6.31
N TRP A 57 -18.41 4.63 -7.22
CA TRP A 57 -18.69 4.95 -8.62
C TRP A 57 -17.73 4.18 -9.54
N ASN A 58 -18.14 3.96 -10.78
CA ASN A 58 -17.32 3.28 -11.77
C ASN A 58 -16.02 4.08 -12.01
N GLY A 59 -14.86 3.41 -11.94
CA GLY A 59 -13.55 4.06 -12.10
C GLY A 59 -12.95 4.71 -10.85
N LYS A 60 -13.59 4.62 -9.67
CA LYS A 60 -13.03 5.15 -8.40
C LYS A 60 -11.62 4.61 -8.10
N ARG A 61 -11.42 3.30 -8.28
CA ARG A 61 -10.13 2.64 -8.00
C ARG A 61 -9.04 3.13 -8.95
N ASP A 62 -9.38 3.25 -10.23
CA ASP A 62 -8.43 3.71 -11.25
C ASP A 62 -8.04 5.17 -11.02
N ALA A 63 -9.00 6.02 -10.65
CA ALA A 63 -8.73 7.41 -10.29
C ALA A 63 -7.77 7.54 -9.10
N ILE A 64 -7.96 6.75 -8.04
CA ILE A 64 -7.04 6.71 -6.89
C ILE A 64 -5.64 6.25 -7.33
N LYS A 65 -5.56 5.19 -8.14
CA LYS A 65 -4.29 4.66 -8.64
C LYS A 65 -3.53 5.71 -9.46
N ILE A 66 -4.22 6.42 -10.35
CA ILE A 66 -3.65 7.50 -11.16
C ILE A 66 -3.17 8.64 -10.26
N SER A 67 -3.94 9.02 -9.23
CA SER A 67 -3.55 10.05 -8.26
C SER A 67 -2.25 9.69 -7.52
N ASN A 68 -2.08 8.41 -7.19
CA ASN A 68 -0.89 7.91 -6.49
C ASN A 68 0.28 7.63 -7.44
N THR A 69 0.11 7.83 -8.75
CA THR A 69 1.19 7.65 -9.72
C THR A 69 1.96 8.97 -9.86
N PRO A 70 3.24 9.04 -9.45
CA PRO A 70 4.04 10.24 -9.64
C PRO A 70 4.22 10.51 -11.14
N ARG A 71 3.89 11.73 -11.57
CA ARG A 71 4.08 12.13 -12.97
C ARG A 71 5.50 12.64 -13.18
N LEU A 72 6.24 11.95 -14.05
CA LEU A 72 7.52 12.44 -14.56
C LEU A 72 7.25 13.52 -15.62
N LEU A 73 7.13 14.78 -15.20
CA LEU A 73 7.15 15.90 -16.13
C LEU A 73 8.59 16.07 -16.65
N HIS A 74 8.89 15.44 -17.77
CA HIS A 74 10.07 15.79 -18.55
C HIS A 74 9.76 17.06 -19.35
N LEU A 75 10.01 18.24 -18.76
CA LEU A 75 10.06 19.48 -19.53
C LEU A 75 11.36 19.47 -20.34
N ASN A 76 11.24 19.35 -21.66
CA ASN A 76 12.30 19.73 -22.58
C ASN A 76 12.40 21.27 -22.59
N LEU A 77 13.43 21.80 -21.94
CA LEU A 77 13.95 23.15 -22.15
C LEU A 77 15.36 23.03 -22.73
#